data_AF-A0A0H2RG50-F1
#
_entry.id   AF-A0A0H2RG50-F1
#
_cell.length_a   1.000
_cell.length_b   1.000
_cell.length_c   1.000
_cell.angle_alpha   90.00
_cell.angle_beta   90.00
_cell.angle_gamma   90.00
#
_symmetry.space_group_name_H-M   'P 1'
#
loop_
_entity.id
_entity.type
_entity.pdbx_description
1 polymer ?
#
loop_
_entity_poly.entity_id
_entity_poly.type
_entity_poly.pdbx_seq_one_letter_code
_entity_poly.pdbx_strand_id
1 'polypeptide(L)'
;MTLQSKEVQDWLRNPRKAIHLAKGGSRRHALAVPTVIDEISEHLRHLALEALLSHCSDDQRSLELAEALLGCIGSLLHDLQNHGALPSLDDWSRGALL
;
A
#
# COMPACT_ATOMS: atom_id res chain seq x y z
N MET A 1 2.91 -0.70 -25.95
CA MET A 1 2.74 0.33 -24.90
C MET A 1 1.36 0.16 -24.31
N THR A 2 1.26 -0.46 -23.14
CA THR A 2 0.02 -0.46 -22.37
C THR A 2 -0.22 0.97 -21.91
N LEU A 3 -1.33 1.58 -22.34
CA LEU A 3 -1.74 2.88 -21.80
C LEU A 3 -2.01 2.68 -20.31
N GLN A 4 -1.15 3.25 -19.46
CA GLN A 4 -1.40 3.28 -18.02
C GLN A 4 -2.72 4.01 -17.76
N SER A 5 -3.47 3.55 -16.75
CA SER A 5 -4.74 4.20 -16.39
C SER A 5 -4.50 5.65 -15.97
N LYS A 6 -5.55 6.47 -16.04
CA LYS A 6 -5.50 7.88 -15.62
C LYS A 6 -5.05 7.98 -14.16
N GLU A 7 -5.54 7.11 -13.30
CA GLU A 7 -5.24 7.09 -11.88
C GLU A 7 -3.76 6.79 -11.63
N VAL A 8 -3.18 5.82 -12.35
CA VAL A 8 -1.72 5.55 -12.30
C VAL A 8 -0.93 6.78 -12.74
N GLN A 9 -1.34 7.45 -13.82
CA GLN A 9 -0.70 8.69 -14.28
C GLN A 9 -0.83 9.82 -13.26
N ASP A 10 -1.99 9.96 -12.60
CA ASP A 10 -2.21 10.97 -11.55
C ASP A 10 -1.29 10.71 -10.34
N TRP A 11 -1.11 9.44 -9.95
CA TRP A 11 -0.14 9.04 -8.93
C TRP A 11 1.30 9.37 -9.29
N LEU A 12 1.75 9.07 -10.51
CA LEU A 12 3.13 9.30 -10.93
C LEU A 12 3.44 10.80 -11.13
N ARG A 13 2.46 11.60 -11.57
CA ARG A 13 2.65 13.03 -11.84
C ARG A 13 2.45 13.90 -10.61
N ASN A 14 1.44 13.59 -9.79
CA ASN A 14 1.12 14.36 -8.59
C ASN A 14 0.61 13.44 -7.46
N PRO A 15 1.53 12.71 -6.81
CA PRO A 15 1.18 11.75 -5.76
C PRO A 15 0.32 12.37 -4.64
N ARG A 16 0.59 13.61 -4.24
CA ARG A 16 -0.15 14.30 -3.17
C ARG A 16 -1.62 14.51 -3.55
N LYS A 17 -1.88 14.91 -4.80
CA LYS A 17 -3.25 15.04 -5.30
C LYS A 17 -3.93 13.68 -5.41
N ALA A 18 -3.23 12.66 -5.87
CA ALA A 18 -3.78 11.30 -5.97
C ALA A 18 -4.14 10.72 -4.58
N ILE A 19 -3.28 10.93 -3.57
CA ILE A 19 -3.58 10.60 -2.16
C ILE A 19 -4.85 11.31 -1.69
N HIS A 20 -4.97 12.62 -1.96
CA HIS A 20 -6.16 13.37 -1.57
C HIS A 20 -7.43 12.82 -2.24
N LEU A 21 -7.36 12.45 -3.52
CA LEU A 21 -8.48 11.84 -4.25
C LEU A 21 -8.84 10.46 -3.68
N ALA A 22 -7.85 9.62 -3.37
CA ALA A 22 -8.07 8.32 -2.74
C ALA A 22 -8.73 8.48 -1.36
N LYS A 23 -8.16 9.31 -0.47
CA LYS A 23 -8.75 9.60 0.85
C LYS A 23 -10.13 10.26 0.76
N GLY A 24 -10.40 11.02 -0.31
CA GLY A 24 -11.70 11.62 -0.59
C GLY A 24 -12.76 10.67 -1.14
N GLY A 25 -12.51 9.36 -1.16
CA GLY A 25 -13.49 8.34 -1.57
C GLY A 25 -13.33 7.84 -3.02
N SER A 26 -12.28 8.24 -3.74
CA SER A 26 -12.06 7.71 -5.09
C SER A 26 -11.48 6.28 -5.05
N ARG A 27 -12.36 5.27 -5.15
CA ARG A 27 -11.97 3.85 -5.19
C ARG A 27 -10.95 3.53 -6.28
N ARG A 28 -11.08 4.14 -7.47
CA ARG A 28 -10.14 3.91 -8.58
C ARG A 28 -8.71 4.37 -8.25
N HIS A 29 -8.57 5.48 -7.51
CA HIS A 29 -7.26 5.94 -7.05
C HIS A 29 -6.70 5.05 -5.95
N ALA A 30 -7.53 4.52 -5.06
CA ALA A 30 -7.10 3.55 -4.06
C ALA A 30 -6.59 2.25 -4.71
N LEU A 31 -7.29 1.74 -5.71
CA LEU A 31 -6.91 0.52 -6.44
C LEU A 31 -5.68 0.69 -7.34
N ALA A 32 -5.29 1.91 -7.68
CA ALA A 32 -4.06 2.19 -8.42
C ALA A 32 -2.80 2.12 -7.55
N VAL A 33 -2.94 2.20 -6.21
CA VAL A 33 -1.82 2.18 -5.25
C VAL A 33 -0.86 1.00 -5.46
N PRO A 34 -1.28 -0.27 -5.54
CA PRO A 34 -0.36 -1.39 -5.72
C PRO A 34 0.51 -1.30 -6.99
N THR A 35 0.05 -0.59 -8.02
CA THR A 35 0.81 -0.41 -9.26
C THR A 35 1.91 0.66 -9.13
N VAL A 36 1.78 1.60 -8.19
CA VAL A 36 2.65 2.79 -8.11
C VAL A 36 3.44 2.88 -6.81
N ILE A 37 3.16 2.01 -5.84
CA ILE A 37 3.69 2.11 -4.47
C ILE A 37 5.22 2.11 -4.44
N ASP A 38 5.86 1.32 -5.30
CA ASP A 38 7.33 1.26 -5.41
C ASP A 38 7.93 2.45 -6.16
N GLU A 39 7.14 3.11 -7.01
CA GLU A 39 7.56 4.23 -7.85
C GLU A 39 7.46 5.59 -7.14
N ILE A 40 6.59 5.71 -6.14
CA ILE A 40 6.43 6.95 -5.37
C ILE A 40 7.45 7.03 -4.22
N SER A 41 7.76 8.25 -3.79
CA SER A 41 8.69 8.50 -2.69
C SER A 41 8.27 7.81 -1.39
N GLU A 42 9.24 7.28 -0.66
CA GLU A 42 9.05 6.52 0.58
C GLU A 42 8.11 7.21 1.60
N HIS A 43 8.32 8.50 1.86
CA HIS A 43 7.48 9.29 2.78
C HIS A 43 6.00 9.38 2.36
N LEU A 44 5.67 9.07 1.10
CA LEU A 44 4.30 9.05 0.58
C LEU A 44 3.71 7.65 0.54
N ARG A 45 4.53 6.59 0.59
CA ARG A 45 4.07 5.19 0.56
C ARG A 45 3.17 4.88 1.74
N HIS A 46 3.53 5.33 2.93
CA HIS A 46 2.68 5.18 4.13
C HIS A 46 1.32 5.87 3.97
N LEU A 47 1.28 7.07 3.39
CA LEU A 47 0.02 7.79 3.16
C LEU A 47 -0.85 7.13 2.08
N ALA A 48 -0.22 6.53 1.07
CA ALA A 48 -0.89 5.76 0.03
C ALA A 48 -1.50 4.47 0.59
N LEU A 49 -0.74 3.76 1.45
CA LEU A 49 -1.21 2.58 2.15
C LEU A 49 -2.37 2.90 3.11
N GLU A 50 -2.27 3.99 3.86
CA GLU A 50 -3.34 4.47 4.74
C GLU A 50 -4.62 4.76 3.94
N ALA A 51 -4.50 5.41 2.77
CA ALA A 51 -5.63 5.67 1.89
C ALA A 51 -6.30 4.37 1.41
N LEU A 52 -5.52 3.35 1.03
CA LEU A 52 -6.06 2.04 0.63
C LEU A 52 -6.73 1.32 1.81
N LEU A 53 -6.14 1.37 3.00
CA LEU A 53 -6.70 0.77 4.22
C LEU A 53 -8.06 1.37 4.60
N SER A 54 -8.23 2.68 4.46
CA SER A 54 -9.52 3.33 4.68
C SER A 54 -10.63 2.72 3.80
N HIS A 55 -10.34 2.49 2.51
CA HIS A 55 -11.30 1.84 1.60
C HIS A 55 -11.58 0.39 1.99
N CYS A 56 -10.56 -0.37 2.42
CA CYS A 56 -10.76 -1.75 2.89
C CYS A 56 -11.64 -1.81 4.14
N SER A 57 -11.52 -0.82 5.04
CA SER A 57 -12.33 -0.71 6.25
C SER A 57 -13.80 -0.41 5.92
N ASP A 58 -14.04 0.43 4.91
CA ASP A 58 -15.38 0.85 4.50
C ASP A 58 -16.08 -0.24 3.67
N ASP A 59 -15.35 -1.00 2.84
CA ASP A 59 -15.88 -2.07 2.00
C ASP A 59 -15.22 -3.42 2.32
N GLN A 60 -15.58 -3.98 3.49
CA GLN A 60 -15.00 -5.20 4.07
C GLN A 60 -15.19 -6.47 3.22
N ARG A 61 -16.01 -6.43 2.16
CA ARG A 61 -16.30 -7.58 1.30
C ARG A 61 -15.68 -7.45 -0.08
N SER A 62 -14.87 -6.42 -0.32
CA SER A 62 -14.22 -6.22 -1.59
C SER A 62 -12.94 -7.05 -1.70
N LEU A 63 -13.03 -8.14 -2.45
CA LEU A 63 -11.86 -8.97 -2.80
C LEU A 63 -10.78 -8.14 -3.52
N GLU A 64 -11.20 -7.26 -4.42
CA GLU A 64 -10.31 -6.39 -5.20
C GLU A 64 -9.47 -5.47 -4.31
N LEU A 65 -10.07 -4.90 -3.25
CA LEU A 65 -9.35 -4.06 -2.29
C LEU A 65 -8.42 -4.90 -1.40
N ALA A 66 -8.85 -6.10 -1.02
CA ALA A 66 -8.02 -7.02 -0.24
C ALA A 66 -6.78 -7.48 -1.04
N GLU A 67 -6.94 -7.82 -2.32
CA GLU A 67 -5.83 -8.17 -3.22
C GLU A 67 -4.88 -6.99 -3.41
N ALA A 68 -5.40 -5.79 -3.63
CA ALA A 68 -4.60 -4.57 -3.72
C ALA A 68 -3.78 -4.33 -2.45
N LEU A 69 -4.38 -4.53 -1.28
CA LEU A 69 -3.73 -4.36 0.02
C LEU A 69 -2.58 -5.37 0.21
N LEU A 70 -2.84 -6.65 -0.09
CA LEU A 70 -1.81 -7.70 -0.02
C LEU A 70 -0.64 -7.42 -0.97
N GLY A 71 -0.94 -6.93 -2.18
CA GLY A 71 0.09 -6.50 -3.14
C GLY A 71 0.97 -5.38 -2.58
N CYS A 72 0.36 -4.35 -1.99
CA CYS A 72 1.09 -3.23 -1.39
C CYS A 72 1.98 -3.68 -0.21
N ILE A 73 1.45 -4.54 0.67
CA ILE A 73 2.23 -5.07 1.81
C ILE A 73 3.43 -5.88 1.31
N GLY A 74 3.26 -6.68 0.24
CA GLY A 74 4.34 -7.42 -0.38
C GLY A 74 5.46 -6.52 -0.92
N SER A 75 5.10 -5.46 -1.65
CA SER A 75 6.05 -4.46 -2.16
C SER A 75 6.80 -3.73 -1.04
N LEU A 76 6.10 -3.35 0.02
CA LEU A 76 6.66 -2.59 1.15
C LEU A 76 7.40 -3.44 2.18
N LEU A 77 7.47 -4.76 2.00
CA LEU A 77 8.08 -5.66 2.99
C LEU A 77 9.52 -5.26 3.33
N HIS A 78 10.30 -4.87 2.31
CA HIS A 78 11.67 -4.39 2.49
C HIS A 78 11.72 -3.07 3.30
N ASP A 79 10.81 -2.14 3.03
CA ASP A 79 10.73 -0.87 3.77
C ASP A 79 10.37 -1.13 5.24
N LEU A 80 9.43 -2.05 5.50
CA LEU A 80 9.00 -2.43 6.85
C LEU A 80 10.11 -3.16 7.64
N GLN A 81 10.94 -3.96 6.96
CA GLN A 81 12.10 -4.65 7.55
C GLN A 81 13.27 -3.72 7.87
N ASN A 82 13.38 -2.56 7.21
CA ASN A 82 14.45 -1.61 7.47
C ASN A 82 14.11 -0.61 8.58
N HIS A 83 12.83 -0.25 8.74
CA HIS A 83 12.36 0.66 9.80
C HIS A 83 12.17 -0.03 11.16
N GLY A 84 12.08 -1.35 11.18
CA GLY A 84 12.15 -2.14 12.39
C GLY A 84 13.22 -3.20 12.21
N ALA A 85 14.19 -3.24 13.13
CA ALA A 85 14.78 -4.50 13.53
C ALA A 85 13.64 -5.41 14.04
N LEU A 86 12.86 -5.97 13.12
CA LEU A 86 11.93 -7.04 13.39
C LEU A 86 12.83 -8.23 13.67
N PRO A 87 12.72 -8.85 14.86
CA PRO A 87 13.49 -10.04 15.15
C PRO A 87 13.18 -11.07 14.06
N SER A 88 14.23 -11.76 13.59
CA SER A 88 14.11 -12.81 12.59
C SER A 88 12.91 -13.72 12.93
N LEU A 89 12.21 -14.24 11.94
CA LEU A 89 11.18 -15.28 12.15
C LEU A 89 11.73 -16.50 12.92
N ASP A 90 13.05 -16.64 13.05
CA ASP A 90 13.71 -17.62 13.92
C ASP A 90 13.62 -17.31 15.44
N ASP A 91 13.40 -16.05 15.83
CA ASP A 91 13.36 -15.64 17.24
C ASP A 91 12.01 -15.95 17.91
N TRP A 92 10.92 -16.03 17.14
CA TRP A 92 9.62 -16.43 17.65
C TRP A 92 9.60 -17.89 18.13
N SER A 93 10.53 -18.71 17.62
CA SER A 93 10.64 -20.13 17.97
C SER A 93 11.43 -20.38 19.26
N ARG A 94 12.15 -19.38 19.80
CA ARG A 94 12.96 -19.53 21.03
C ARG A 94 12.27 -19.03 22.29
N GLY A 95 11.19 -18.28 22.17
CA GLY A 95 10.43 -17.73 23.31
C GLY A 95 9.41 -18.68 23.95
N ALA A 96 9.20 -19.88 23.40
CA ALA A 96 8.19 -20.84 23.88
C ALA A 96 8.72 -21.91 24.84
N LEU A 97 9.96 -21.78 25.33
CA LEU A 97 10.59 -22.74 26.26
C LEU A 97 11.29 -22.03 27.42
N LEU A 98 10.56 -21.26 28.24
CA LEU A 98 10.89 -20.99 29.64
C LEU A 98 9.61 -20.76 30.45
#